data_AF-A0AAE8M9Y2-F1
#
_entry.id   AF-A0AAE8M9Y2-F1
#
_cell.length_a   1.000
_cell.length_b   1.000
_cell.length_c   1.000
_cell.angle_alpha   90.00
_cell.angle_beta   90.00
_cell.angle_gamma   90.00
#
_symmetry.space_group_name_H-M   'P 1'
#
loop_
_entity.id
_entity.type
_entity.pdbx_description
1 polymer ?
#
loop_
_entity_poly.entity_id
_entity_poly.type
_entity_poly.pdbx_seq_one_letter_code
_entity_poly.pdbx_strand_id
1 'polypeptide(L)'
;MAYEERLQSFLENAKEGIHHHGTSLGDYYRSRYPGLRPRIEYIILLHDLPSASISQYTAPEYEAVRNTFSQAAVFLAFGSINPDDKVSNKLQEMDSRQVVATIRESLERNYRDLHRLAHRDLAIISHVRHVLVRARGPVDQAQLHLFRAQINIVDISSAFAALLGGGEDMRQSSHFADLMQQVSSARVFDRVLVNKQYIRRLAKWLSMDQWLVTTLLPRLWISHLTSQQMMSFSVLVEAASTLCETAKNPDNTEKLFVIWSFKHGLVNDQCCGEISPTTGRLFKLTTRNLLEATSPAQLVIDMTTLVCIMRLSPAARPQFPTSDILGQFDAILKKECQEGASVVLDRCLMSLHRVLVAQDAPGRNAGLASFVNEIGLPKLMLGINDGHVDFYWHFRLSGRISHYSGMSSTQQRVGFFPLELPPLNLEPQDQSTKEVSEASDSCIIITGVKHTQEVFAIFVFHSMFLSVLAWGTVPYFSFRDTLSPKLRLVIFMVFWVLFFIYVGSSAYSIYTITHWEAIFGNDNQTVLSQHCKAMVILLNMTFVKAMVLVAVVLRIENHEGLFPPCIEQMFLDFRSTTHWFRRFLFQRVNAGAQGGGSTVNSGPSQPLSV
;
A
#
# COMPACT_ATOMS: atom_id res chain seq x y z
N MET A 1 -5.54 -9.45 -36.63
CA MET A 1 -4.65 -9.58 -37.80
C MET A 1 -3.54 -8.52 -37.74
N ALA A 2 -3.26 -7.74 -38.80
CA ALA A 2 -2.01 -6.97 -38.96
C ALA A 2 -1.64 -5.96 -37.84
N TYR A 3 -2.60 -5.42 -37.08
CA TYR A 3 -2.31 -4.57 -35.92
C TYR A 3 -1.83 -5.39 -34.71
N GLU A 4 -2.46 -6.54 -34.46
CA GLU A 4 -2.14 -7.43 -33.34
C GLU A 4 -0.79 -8.12 -33.53
N GLU A 5 -0.49 -8.56 -34.76
CA GLU A 5 0.84 -9.12 -35.11
C GLU A 5 1.96 -8.11 -34.86
N ARG A 6 1.76 -6.84 -35.25
CA ARG A 6 2.73 -5.76 -34.98
C ARG A 6 2.83 -5.42 -33.50
N LEU A 7 1.71 -5.42 -32.78
CA LEU A 7 1.71 -5.21 -31.33
C LEU A 7 2.47 -6.33 -30.61
N GLN A 8 2.25 -7.59 -31.01
CA GLN A 8 2.94 -8.73 -30.42
C GLN A 8 4.44 -8.71 -30.75
N SER A 9 4.82 -8.39 -32.00
CA SER A 9 6.22 -8.18 -32.38
C SER A 9 6.89 -7.03 -31.59
N PHE A 10 6.19 -5.91 -31.38
CA PHE A 10 6.69 -4.83 -30.52
C PHE A 10 6.90 -5.31 -29.07
N LEU A 11 5.98 -6.08 -28.52
CA LEU A 11 6.04 -6.55 -27.14
C LEU A 11 7.14 -7.59 -26.90
N GLU A 12 7.38 -8.50 -27.84
CA GLU A 12 8.53 -9.42 -27.76
C GLU A 12 9.86 -8.66 -27.91
N ASN A 13 9.95 -7.70 -28.84
CA ASN A 13 11.13 -6.83 -28.94
C ASN A 13 11.36 -5.97 -27.68
N ALA A 14 10.27 -5.52 -27.02
CA ALA A 14 10.34 -4.80 -25.76
C ALA A 14 10.78 -5.72 -24.60
N LYS A 15 10.35 -6.99 -24.59
CA LYS A 15 10.79 -8.02 -23.63
C LYS A 15 12.28 -8.29 -23.77
N GLU A 16 12.77 -8.52 -24.98
CA GLU A 16 14.19 -8.77 -25.25
C GLU A 16 15.04 -7.52 -24.98
N GLY A 17 14.57 -6.34 -25.38
CA GLY A 17 15.23 -5.07 -25.09
C GLY A 17 15.35 -4.80 -23.60
N ILE A 18 14.30 -5.05 -22.81
CA ILE A 18 14.35 -4.91 -21.33
C ILE A 18 15.28 -5.99 -20.73
N HIS A 19 15.32 -7.20 -21.28
CA HIS A 19 16.24 -8.25 -20.84
C HIS A 19 17.72 -7.89 -21.07
N HIS A 20 18.05 -7.27 -22.20
CA HIS A 20 19.42 -6.85 -22.51
C HIS A 20 19.84 -5.51 -21.90
N HIS A 21 18.92 -4.55 -21.77
CA HIS A 21 19.23 -3.16 -21.39
C HIS A 21 18.65 -2.74 -20.02
N GLY A 22 17.95 -3.65 -19.35
CA GLY A 22 17.38 -3.45 -18.02
C GLY A 22 16.10 -2.63 -17.99
N THR A 23 15.55 -2.48 -16.78
CA THR A 23 14.24 -1.87 -16.51
C THR A 23 14.13 -0.39 -16.89
N SER A 24 15.25 0.32 -17.04
CA SER A 24 15.28 1.72 -17.53
C SER A 24 14.68 1.90 -18.94
N LEU A 25 14.76 0.87 -19.79
CA LEU A 25 14.07 0.86 -21.08
C LEU A 25 12.56 0.67 -20.92
N GLY A 26 12.14 -0.07 -19.88
CA GLY A 26 10.75 -0.19 -19.45
C GLY A 26 10.16 1.14 -18.98
N ASP A 27 10.93 1.97 -18.26
CA ASP A 27 10.52 3.33 -17.89
C ASP A 27 10.23 4.20 -19.12
N TYR A 28 11.10 4.13 -20.14
CA TYR A 28 10.90 4.80 -21.42
C TYR A 28 9.61 4.32 -22.11
N TYR A 29 9.41 3.01 -22.24
CA TYR A 29 8.19 2.47 -22.86
C TYR A 29 6.93 2.86 -22.08
N ARG A 30 6.97 2.86 -20.74
CA ARG A 30 5.85 3.27 -19.87
C ARG A 30 5.44 4.73 -20.14
N SER A 31 6.41 5.62 -20.30
CA SER A 31 6.20 7.03 -20.63
C SER A 31 5.68 7.21 -22.07
N ARG A 32 6.29 6.50 -23.03
CA ARG A 32 6.03 6.67 -24.46
C ARG A 32 4.73 6.02 -24.94
N TYR A 33 4.29 4.93 -24.31
CA TYR A 33 3.13 4.12 -24.73
C TYR A 33 2.13 3.88 -23.59
N PRO A 34 1.39 4.91 -23.12
CA PRO A 34 0.48 4.78 -21.97
C PRO A 34 -0.56 3.66 -22.11
N GLY A 35 -1.10 3.45 -23.33
CA GLY A 35 -2.07 2.38 -23.60
C GLY A 35 -1.49 0.95 -23.53
N LEU A 36 -0.16 0.79 -23.55
CA LEU A 36 0.52 -0.49 -23.39
C LEU A 36 1.09 -0.70 -21.98
N ARG A 37 0.90 0.28 -21.08
CA ARG A 37 1.49 0.27 -19.73
C ARG A 37 1.28 -1.06 -19.00
N PRO A 38 0.07 -1.66 -18.88
CA PRO A 38 -0.10 -2.93 -18.17
C PRO A 38 0.79 -4.07 -18.69
N ARG A 39 1.02 -4.14 -20.00
CA ARG A 39 1.89 -5.16 -20.62
C ARG A 39 3.36 -4.89 -20.34
N ILE A 40 3.76 -3.62 -20.37
CA ILE A 40 5.12 -3.20 -20.01
C ILE A 40 5.38 -3.50 -18.53
N GLU A 41 4.42 -3.23 -17.63
CA GLU A 41 4.57 -3.57 -16.21
C GLU A 41 4.75 -5.10 -15.99
N TYR A 42 4.04 -5.94 -16.77
CA TYR A 42 4.24 -7.40 -16.78
C TYR A 42 5.65 -7.80 -17.23
N ILE A 43 6.16 -7.21 -18.32
CA ILE A 43 7.50 -7.50 -18.84
C ILE A 43 8.57 -7.16 -17.80
N ILE A 44 8.48 -5.97 -17.18
CA ILE A 44 9.40 -5.53 -16.12
C ILE A 44 9.29 -6.47 -14.90
N LEU A 45 8.08 -6.88 -14.51
CA LEU A 45 7.92 -7.82 -13.39
C LEU A 45 8.51 -9.21 -13.70
N LEU A 46 8.28 -9.74 -14.91
CA LEU A 46 8.83 -11.02 -15.35
C LEU A 46 10.36 -10.98 -15.43
N HIS A 47 10.94 -9.85 -15.81
CA HIS A 47 12.38 -9.61 -15.78
C HIS A 47 12.93 -9.68 -14.34
N ASP A 48 12.29 -8.97 -13.40
CA ASP A 48 12.80 -8.79 -12.04
C ASP A 48 12.51 -9.96 -11.08
N LEU A 49 11.62 -10.88 -11.46
CA LEU A 49 11.39 -12.11 -10.70
C LEU A 49 12.68 -12.94 -10.59
N PRO A 50 12.92 -13.63 -9.46
CA PRO A 50 14.10 -14.48 -9.30
C PRO A 50 14.19 -15.56 -10.38
N SER A 51 15.40 -15.96 -10.74
CA SER A 51 15.63 -17.07 -11.66
C SER A 51 15.31 -18.41 -10.99
N ALA A 52 14.51 -19.23 -11.68
CA ALA A 52 14.26 -20.61 -11.27
C ALA A 52 15.48 -21.51 -11.51
N SER A 53 16.26 -21.21 -12.55
CA SER A 53 17.53 -21.87 -12.87
C SER A 53 18.70 -21.31 -12.05
N ILE A 54 19.73 -22.15 -11.84
CA ILE A 54 21.03 -21.75 -11.30
C ILE A 54 22.01 -21.69 -12.45
N SER A 55 22.58 -20.51 -12.71
CA SER A 55 23.92 -20.43 -13.30
C SER A 55 24.93 -20.81 -12.22
N GLN A 56 26.03 -21.49 -12.56
CA GLN A 56 27.09 -21.88 -11.61
C GLN A 56 27.71 -20.70 -10.82
N TYR A 57 27.42 -19.45 -11.22
CA TYR A 57 27.87 -18.20 -10.61
C TYR A 57 26.75 -17.36 -9.96
N THR A 58 25.59 -17.93 -9.60
CA THR A 58 24.56 -17.15 -8.85
C THR A 58 25.11 -16.73 -7.49
N ALA A 59 25.23 -15.41 -7.27
CA ALA A 59 25.64 -14.86 -5.99
C ALA A 59 24.63 -15.22 -4.87
N PRO A 60 25.11 -15.41 -3.62
CA PRO A 60 24.27 -15.88 -2.50
C PRO A 60 23.07 -14.96 -2.19
N GLU A 61 23.18 -13.67 -2.52
CA GLU A 61 22.09 -12.70 -2.38
C GLU A 61 20.87 -13.05 -3.26
N TYR A 62 21.08 -13.51 -4.50
CA TYR A 62 19.98 -13.93 -5.39
C TYR A 62 19.27 -15.20 -4.87
N GLU A 63 20.02 -16.12 -4.26
CA GLU A 63 19.43 -17.29 -3.62
C GLU A 63 18.62 -16.90 -2.37
N ALA A 64 19.12 -15.95 -1.56
CA ALA A 64 18.38 -15.41 -0.43
C ALA A 64 17.05 -14.75 -0.88
N VAL A 65 17.09 -13.86 -1.88
CA VAL A 65 15.88 -13.23 -2.45
C VAL A 65 14.89 -14.28 -2.95
N ARG A 66 15.36 -15.28 -3.71
CA ARG A 66 14.51 -16.39 -4.20
C ARG A 66 13.81 -17.13 -3.05
N ASN A 67 14.58 -17.52 -2.03
CA ASN A 67 14.07 -18.32 -0.92
C ASN A 67 13.10 -17.51 -0.05
N THR A 68 13.39 -16.24 0.22
CA THR A 68 12.50 -15.36 0.98
C THR A 68 11.22 -15.02 0.19
N PHE A 69 11.32 -14.81 -1.12
CA PHE A 69 10.15 -14.60 -1.98
C PHE A 69 9.25 -15.84 -2.07
N SER A 70 9.82 -17.04 -2.27
CA SER A 70 9.04 -18.29 -2.33
C SER A 70 8.37 -18.62 -1.01
N GLN A 71 9.05 -18.45 0.12
CA GLN A 71 8.46 -18.60 1.46
C GLN A 71 7.27 -17.66 1.65
N ALA A 72 7.42 -16.38 1.30
CA ALA A 72 6.33 -15.42 1.41
C ALA A 72 5.15 -15.74 0.47
N ALA A 73 5.41 -16.18 -0.76
CA ALA A 73 4.38 -16.58 -1.71
C ALA A 73 3.57 -17.81 -1.22
N VAL A 74 4.24 -18.84 -0.73
CA VAL A 74 3.62 -20.05 -0.17
C VAL A 74 2.82 -19.73 1.10
N PHE A 75 3.39 -18.92 2.00
CA PHE A 75 2.71 -18.43 3.20
C PHE A 75 1.39 -17.70 2.88
N LEU A 76 1.41 -16.81 1.88
CA LEU A 76 0.24 -16.08 1.44
C LEU A 76 -0.80 -17.00 0.79
N ALA A 77 -0.38 -18.00 0.00
CA ALA A 77 -1.28 -18.96 -0.62
C ALA A 77 -1.98 -19.87 0.40
N PHE A 78 -1.26 -20.38 1.41
CA PHE A 78 -1.87 -21.19 2.49
C PHE A 78 -2.91 -20.42 3.31
N GLY A 79 -2.82 -19.09 3.40
CA GLY A 79 -3.89 -18.26 3.97
C GLY A 79 -5.20 -18.23 3.15
N SER A 80 -5.30 -18.96 2.05
CA SER A 80 -6.52 -19.04 1.22
C SER A 80 -6.81 -20.42 0.60
N ILE A 81 -5.91 -21.39 0.70
CA ILE A 81 -6.09 -22.77 0.22
C ILE A 81 -6.48 -23.68 1.40
N ASN A 82 -7.39 -24.63 1.17
CA ASN A 82 -7.80 -25.61 2.18
C ASN A 82 -6.65 -26.60 2.48
N PRO A 83 -6.44 -27.03 3.75
CA PRO A 83 -5.31 -27.89 4.11
C PRO A 83 -5.32 -29.22 3.36
N ASP A 84 -6.51 -29.79 3.15
CA ASP A 84 -6.72 -31.09 2.49
C ASP A 84 -6.80 -31.00 0.95
N ASP A 85 -6.62 -29.81 0.37
CA ASP A 85 -6.61 -29.62 -1.09
C ASP A 85 -5.38 -30.30 -1.72
N LYS A 86 -5.56 -30.91 -2.90
CA LYS A 86 -4.47 -31.40 -3.76
C LYS A 86 -3.43 -30.31 -4.04
N VAL A 87 -3.87 -29.04 -4.16
CA VAL A 87 -2.98 -27.89 -4.35
C VAL A 87 -2.16 -27.61 -3.07
N SER A 88 -2.76 -27.73 -1.88
CA SER A 88 -2.05 -27.62 -0.60
C SER A 88 -0.95 -28.68 -0.47
N ASN A 89 -1.28 -29.95 -0.76
CA ASN A 89 -0.30 -31.03 -0.70
C ASN A 89 0.85 -30.82 -1.69
N LYS A 90 0.54 -30.47 -2.95
CA LYS A 90 1.56 -30.12 -3.95
C LYS A 90 2.46 -28.98 -3.49
N LEU A 91 1.90 -27.93 -2.87
CA LEU A 91 2.67 -26.78 -2.38
C LEU A 91 3.57 -27.13 -1.20
N GLN A 92 3.20 -28.10 -0.37
CA GLN A 92 4.05 -28.57 0.73
C GLN A 92 5.31 -29.29 0.21
N GLU A 93 5.23 -30.01 -0.92
CA GLU A 93 6.36 -30.74 -1.51
C GLU A 93 7.32 -29.84 -2.33
N MET A 94 6.85 -28.68 -2.80
CA MET A 94 7.59 -27.81 -3.71
C MET A 94 8.77 -27.10 -3.03
N ASP A 95 9.91 -27.05 -3.71
CA ASP A 95 11.05 -26.22 -3.32
C ASP A 95 10.93 -24.77 -3.84
N SER A 96 11.82 -23.89 -3.35
CA SER A 96 11.83 -22.46 -3.71
C SER A 96 11.98 -22.18 -5.21
N ARG A 97 12.58 -23.09 -5.97
CA ARG A 97 12.74 -22.93 -7.43
C ARG A 97 11.45 -23.31 -8.15
N GLN A 98 10.82 -24.41 -7.73
CA GLN A 98 9.54 -24.88 -8.25
C GLN A 98 8.42 -23.84 -8.00
N VAL A 99 8.38 -23.23 -6.80
CA VAL A 99 7.46 -22.14 -6.47
C VAL A 99 7.62 -20.95 -7.43
N VAL A 100 8.87 -20.48 -7.63
CA VAL A 100 9.14 -19.33 -8.52
C VAL A 100 8.89 -19.66 -9.99
N ALA A 101 9.19 -20.88 -10.43
CA ALA A 101 8.85 -21.36 -11.77
C ALA A 101 7.33 -21.34 -12.00
N THR A 102 6.54 -21.89 -11.07
CA THR A 102 5.07 -21.92 -11.19
C THR A 102 4.47 -20.51 -11.22
N ILE A 103 4.96 -19.59 -10.38
CA ILE A 103 4.52 -18.18 -10.39
C ILE A 103 4.88 -17.51 -11.72
N ARG A 104 6.10 -17.74 -12.25
CA ARG A 104 6.54 -17.20 -13.54
C ARG A 104 5.67 -17.74 -14.69
N GLU A 105 5.43 -19.04 -14.75
CA GLU A 105 4.56 -19.67 -15.75
C GLU A 105 3.12 -19.14 -15.70
N SER A 106 2.57 -18.92 -14.50
CA SER A 106 1.25 -18.30 -14.33
C SER A 106 1.21 -16.86 -14.83
N LEU A 107 2.23 -16.05 -14.51
CA LEU A 107 2.32 -14.67 -14.99
C LEU A 107 2.55 -14.59 -16.50
N GLU A 108 3.34 -15.50 -17.08
CA GLU A 108 3.50 -15.59 -18.54
C GLU A 108 2.21 -16.03 -19.23
N ARG A 109 1.42 -16.95 -18.65
CA ARG A 109 0.09 -17.30 -19.16
C ARG A 109 -0.86 -16.10 -19.15
N ASN A 110 -0.94 -15.36 -18.05
CA ASN A 110 -1.77 -14.16 -17.95
C ASN A 110 -1.33 -13.08 -18.95
N TYR A 111 -0.02 -12.87 -19.11
CA TYR A 111 0.54 -11.93 -20.09
C TYR A 111 0.17 -12.28 -21.55
N ARG A 112 0.09 -13.58 -21.89
CA ARG A 112 -0.28 -14.05 -23.24
C ARG A 112 -1.78 -13.99 -23.52
N ASP A 113 -2.65 -13.81 -22.52
CA ASP A 113 -4.11 -13.69 -22.73
C ASP A 113 -4.48 -12.26 -23.21
N LEU A 114 -4.25 -12.02 -24.51
CA LEU A 114 -4.31 -10.70 -25.15
C LEU A 114 -5.63 -9.93 -24.95
N HIS A 115 -6.73 -10.61 -24.61
CA HIS A 115 -8.07 -10.03 -24.54
C HIS A 115 -8.53 -9.68 -23.11
N ARG A 116 -7.74 -10.00 -22.07
CA ARG A 116 -8.22 -9.99 -20.67
C ARG A 116 -7.60 -8.98 -19.70
N LEU A 117 -6.82 -8.02 -20.19
CA LEU A 117 -6.17 -6.96 -19.40
C LEU A 117 -7.17 -5.99 -18.72
N ALA A 118 -7.80 -6.49 -17.67
CA ALA A 118 -8.68 -5.76 -16.76
C ALA A 118 -7.91 -5.26 -15.53
N HIS A 119 -8.56 -4.45 -14.69
CA HIS A 119 -7.98 -3.97 -13.42
C HIS A 119 -7.44 -5.10 -12.51
N ARG A 120 -7.99 -6.32 -12.63
CA ARG A 120 -7.56 -7.51 -11.88
C ARG A 120 -6.09 -7.89 -12.13
N ASP A 121 -5.59 -7.71 -13.36
CA ASP A 121 -4.21 -8.07 -13.70
C ASP A 121 -3.19 -7.06 -13.15
N LEU A 122 -3.53 -5.77 -13.16
CA LEU A 122 -2.71 -4.72 -12.52
C LEU A 122 -2.60 -4.96 -11.00
N ALA A 123 -3.68 -5.42 -10.35
CA ALA A 123 -3.64 -5.82 -8.95
C ALA A 123 -2.69 -7.00 -8.71
N ILE A 124 -2.72 -8.04 -9.56
CA ILE A 124 -1.78 -9.17 -9.49
C ILE A 124 -0.33 -8.70 -9.63
N ILE A 125 -0.01 -7.83 -10.60
CA ILE A 125 1.33 -7.25 -10.77
C ILE A 125 1.76 -6.52 -9.48
N SER A 126 0.89 -5.69 -8.91
CA SER A 126 1.17 -4.97 -7.66
C SER A 126 1.40 -5.92 -6.48
N HIS A 127 0.56 -6.96 -6.32
CA HIS A 127 0.69 -7.94 -5.24
C HIS A 127 1.99 -8.73 -5.34
N VAL A 128 2.39 -9.16 -6.54
CA VAL A 128 3.66 -9.88 -6.74
C VAL A 128 4.85 -8.96 -6.49
N ARG A 129 4.83 -7.73 -7.01
CA ARG A 129 5.90 -6.75 -6.77
C ARG A 129 6.01 -6.36 -5.28
N HIS A 130 4.93 -6.39 -4.50
CA HIS A 130 4.95 -6.19 -3.04
C HIS A 130 5.89 -7.16 -2.36
N VAL A 131 5.60 -8.44 -2.58
CA VAL A 131 6.33 -9.53 -1.96
C VAL A 131 7.78 -9.56 -2.47
N LEU A 132 8.00 -9.25 -3.75
CA LEU A 132 9.34 -9.17 -4.34
C LEU A 132 10.20 -8.05 -3.72
N VAL A 133 9.67 -6.83 -3.57
CA VAL A 133 10.38 -5.71 -2.94
C VAL A 133 10.65 -6.01 -1.47
N ARG A 134 9.70 -6.62 -0.74
CA ARG A 134 9.92 -7.06 0.65
C ARG A 134 11.01 -8.12 0.74
N ALA A 135 11.03 -9.09 -0.19
CA ALA A 135 12.08 -10.10 -0.35
C ALA A 135 13.46 -9.55 -0.73
N ARG A 136 13.65 -8.22 -0.78
CA ARG A 136 14.88 -7.53 -1.22
C ARG A 136 15.19 -7.73 -2.71
N GLY A 137 14.19 -8.06 -3.51
CA GLY A 137 14.30 -8.05 -4.97
C GLY A 137 14.33 -6.63 -5.57
N PRO A 138 14.46 -6.50 -6.90
CA PRO A 138 14.58 -5.22 -7.58
C PRO A 138 13.40 -4.28 -7.33
N VAL A 139 13.70 -3.00 -7.12
CA VAL A 139 12.73 -1.94 -6.81
C VAL A 139 12.48 -1.06 -8.03
N ASP A 140 11.23 -1.03 -8.50
CA ASP A 140 10.74 -0.09 -9.50
C ASP A 140 9.81 0.93 -8.80
N GLN A 141 10.20 2.22 -8.80
CA GLN A 141 9.43 3.27 -8.12
C GLN A 141 8.10 3.58 -8.82
N ALA A 142 8.02 3.46 -10.14
CA ALA A 142 6.80 3.73 -10.90
C ALA A 142 5.77 2.61 -10.71
N GLN A 143 6.22 1.37 -10.53
CA GLN A 143 5.37 0.29 -10.03
C GLN A 143 4.97 0.54 -8.58
N LEU A 144 5.87 0.99 -7.68
CA LEU A 144 5.54 1.33 -6.28
C LEU A 144 4.39 2.36 -6.13
N HIS A 145 4.10 3.19 -7.14
CA HIS A 145 2.95 4.08 -7.12
C HIS A 145 1.59 3.36 -7.33
N LEU A 146 1.55 2.21 -8.02
CA LEU A 146 0.33 1.42 -8.23
C LEU A 146 -0.22 0.84 -6.91
N PHE A 147 0.66 0.64 -5.92
CA PHE A 147 0.38 0.00 -4.64
C PHE A 147 -0.56 0.79 -3.74
N ARG A 148 -0.44 2.12 -3.75
CA ARG A 148 -1.10 2.98 -2.77
C ARG A 148 -2.62 3.05 -2.96
N ALA A 149 -3.16 2.51 -4.05
CA ALA A 149 -4.54 2.70 -4.46
C ALA A 149 -5.46 1.48 -4.31
N GLN A 150 -4.94 0.24 -4.29
CA GLN A 150 -5.77 -0.94 -4.59
C GLN A 150 -5.47 -2.23 -3.80
N ILE A 151 -4.57 -2.21 -2.81
CA ILE A 151 -4.22 -3.43 -2.07
C ILE A 151 -5.29 -3.75 -1.01
N ASN A 152 -6.25 -4.58 -1.41
CA ASN A 152 -7.04 -5.37 -0.49
C ASN A 152 -6.23 -6.60 -0.06
N ILE A 153 -6.14 -6.75 1.25
CA ILE A 153 -5.25 -7.69 1.89
C ILE A 153 -5.65 -9.17 1.64
N VAL A 154 -6.97 -9.44 1.60
CA VAL A 154 -7.54 -10.77 1.25
C VAL A 154 -7.28 -11.13 -0.22
N ASP A 155 -7.20 -10.13 -1.10
CA ASP A 155 -6.96 -10.30 -2.53
C ASP A 155 -5.49 -10.63 -2.84
N ILE A 156 -4.53 -10.23 -2.00
CA ILE A 156 -3.12 -10.70 -2.12
C ILE A 156 -3.06 -12.23 -2.01
N SER A 157 -3.61 -12.82 -0.95
CA SER A 157 -3.55 -14.27 -0.75
C SER A 157 -4.32 -15.04 -1.82
N SER A 158 -5.47 -14.53 -2.21
CA SER A 158 -6.28 -15.10 -3.28
C SER A 158 -5.53 -15.05 -4.62
N ALA A 159 -4.77 -13.97 -4.89
CA ALA A 159 -3.90 -13.86 -6.07
C ALA A 159 -2.72 -14.85 -6.01
N PHE A 160 -2.01 -14.97 -4.88
CA PHE A 160 -0.92 -15.94 -4.74
C PHE A 160 -1.39 -17.40 -4.81
N ALA A 161 -2.56 -17.71 -4.24
CA ALA A 161 -3.20 -19.01 -4.39
C ALA A 161 -3.49 -19.32 -5.87
N ALA A 162 -4.11 -18.39 -6.60
CA ALA A 162 -4.39 -18.55 -8.03
C ALA A 162 -3.12 -18.68 -8.89
N LEU A 163 -2.07 -17.89 -8.61
CA LEU A 163 -0.77 -17.98 -9.29
C LEU A 163 -0.07 -19.33 -9.05
N LEU A 164 -0.36 -20.00 -7.94
CA LEU A 164 0.19 -21.30 -7.56
C LEU A 164 -0.73 -22.48 -7.91
N GLY A 165 -1.85 -22.24 -8.61
CA GLY A 165 -2.73 -23.27 -9.14
C GLY A 165 -3.96 -23.60 -8.28
N GLY A 166 -4.27 -22.78 -7.27
CA GLY A 166 -5.52 -22.86 -6.51
C GLY A 166 -6.76 -22.52 -7.36
N GLY A 167 -7.85 -23.24 -7.13
CA GLY A 167 -9.13 -23.04 -7.81
C GLY A 167 -10.03 -21.96 -7.18
N GLU A 168 -11.29 -21.91 -7.62
CA GLU A 168 -12.29 -20.98 -7.06
C GLU A 168 -12.81 -21.40 -5.67
N ASP A 169 -12.63 -22.67 -5.29
CA ASP A 169 -12.95 -23.23 -3.97
C ASP A 169 -11.97 -22.77 -2.87
N MET A 170 -11.88 -21.44 -2.71
CA MET A 170 -11.04 -20.82 -1.71
C MET A 170 -11.60 -20.99 -0.30
N ARG A 171 -10.70 -21.16 0.65
CA ARG A 171 -10.98 -21.44 2.06
C ARG A 171 -11.84 -20.36 2.71
N GLN A 172 -13.03 -20.72 3.20
CA GLN A 172 -13.95 -19.78 3.84
C GLN A 172 -13.46 -19.23 5.20
N SER A 173 -12.61 -19.93 5.95
CA SER A 173 -12.01 -19.43 7.20
C SER A 173 -10.65 -20.07 7.42
N SER A 174 -9.57 -19.29 7.62
CA SER A 174 -8.26 -19.86 7.95
C SER A 174 -8.07 -19.96 9.46
N HIS A 175 -8.09 -21.19 9.99
CA HIS A 175 -7.69 -21.40 11.37
C HIS A 175 -6.16 -21.26 11.46
N PHE A 176 -5.69 -20.44 12.40
CA PHE A 176 -4.26 -20.19 12.60
C PHE A 176 -3.44 -21.46 12.84
N ALA A 177 -4.06 -22.48 13.45
CA ALA A 177 -3.46 -23.79 13.66
C ALA A 177 -3.13 -24.45 12.31
N ASP A 178 -4.08 -24.50 11.40
CA ASP A 178 -3.95 -25.14 10.09
C ASP A 178 -2.98 -24.38 9.18
N LEU A 179 -3.04 -23.04 9.18
CA LEU A 179 -2.03 -22.21 8.48
C LEU A 179 -0.63 -22.50 9.02
N MET A 180 -0.47 -22.58 10.34
CA MET A 180 0.80 -22.92 10.97
C MET A 180 1.24 -24.36 10.66
N GLN A 181 0.31 -25.31 10.59
CA GLN A 181 0.57 -26.70 10.18
C GLN A 181 1.07 -26.76 8.74
N GLN A 182 0.33 -26.19 7.78
CA GLN A 182 0.72 -26.14 6.36
C GLN A 182 2.08 -25.45 6.15
N VAL A 183 2.34 -24.35 6.86
CA VAL A 183 3.64 -23.65 6.80
C VAL A 183 4.76 -24.47 7.45
N SER A 184 4.46 -25.24 8.50
CA SER A 184 5.45 -26.10 9.18
C SER A 184 5.77 -27.39 8.44
N SER A 185 4.84 -27.90 7.61
CA SER A 185 5.04 -29.10 6.77
C SER A 185 5.57 -28.80 5.37
N ALA A 186 5.62 -27.53 4.95
CA ALA A 186 6.06 -27.17 3.62
C ALA A 186 7.58 -27.03 3.50
N ARG A 187 8.14 -27.73 2.51
CA ARG A 187 9.56 -27.88 2.22
C ARG A 187 10.34 -26.57 2.08
N VAL A 188 9.70 -25.49 1.61
CA VAL A 188 10.29 -24.14 1.56
C VAL A 188 10.68 -23.60 2.95
N PHE A 189 10.15 -24.16 4.04
CA PHE A 189 10.45 -23.79 5.43
C PHE A 189 11.34 -24.78 6.19
N ASP A 190 11.80 -25.89 5.59
CA ASP A 190 12.60 -26.96 6.26
C ASP A 190 13.79 -26.45 7.11
N ARG A 191 14.36 -25.30 6.72
CA ARG A 191 15.53 -24.68 7.39
C ARG A 191 15.16 -23.63 8.44
N VAL A 192 13.89 -23.51 8.79
CA VAL A 192 13.34 -22.45 9.64
C VAL A 192 12.44 -23.03 10.71
N LEU A 193 12.66 -22.65 11.97
CA LEU A 193 11.77 -23.04 13.07
C LEU A 193 10.46 -22.25 12.98
N VAL A 194 9.46 -22.83 12.31
CA VAL A 194 8.12 -22.26 12.21
C VAL A 194 7.44 -22.32 13.58
N ASN A 195 7.09 -21.16 14.11
CA ASN A 195 6.32 -21.02 15.35
C ASN A 195 5.43 -19.76 15.29
N LYS A 196 4.57 -19.56 16.30
CA LYS A 196 3.65 -18.41 16.38
C LYS A 196 4.36 -17.05 16.23
N GLN A 197 5.58 -16.92 16.75
CA GLN A 197 6.36 -15.69 16.66
C GLN A 197 6.97 -15.51 15.26
N TYR A 198 7.41 -16.58 14.61
CA TYR A 198 7.87 -16.55 13.22
C TYR A 198 6.76 -16.09 12.26
N ILE A 199 5.56 -16.67 12.36
CA ILE A 199 4.40 -16.26 11.53
C ILE A 199 4.07 -14.77 11.73
N ARG A 200 4.04 -14.29 12.97
CA ARG A 200 3.84 -12.87 13.29
C ARG A 200 4.96 -11.98 12.71
N ARG A 201 6.24 -12.40 12.79
CA ARG A 201 7.37 -11.68 12.19
C ARG A 201 7.29 -11.64 10.66
N LEU A 202 6.88 -12.74 10.01
CA LEU A 202 6.74 -12.85 8.56
C LEU A 202 5.62 -11.93 8.04
N ALA A 203 4.45 -11.95 8.70
CA ALA A 203 3.36 -11.03 8.42
C ALA A 203 3.78 -9.56 8.61
N LYS A 204 4.45 -9.23 9.73
CA LYS A 204 4.98 -7.87 9.98
C LYS A 204 5.99 -7.40 8.94
N TRP A 205 6.89 -8.28 8.54
CA TRP A 205 7.91 -8.00 7.52
C TRP A 205 7.29 -7.77 6.13
N LEU A 206 6.18 -8.44 5.80
CA LEU A 206 5.34 -8.12 4.65
C LEU A 206 4.52 -6.82 4.81
N SER A 207 4.50 -6.19 6.00
CA SER A 207 3.50 -5.16 6.40
C SER A 207 2.06 -5.65 6.20
N MET A 208 1.82 -6.88 6.60
CA MET A 208 0.55 -7.59 6.53
C MET A 208 0.12 -8.06 7.93
N ASP A 209 0.41 -7.26 8.98
CA ASP A 209 -0.07 -7.52 10.34
C ASP A 209 -1.61 -7.60 10.38
N GLN A 210 -2.28 -6.74 9.62
CA GLN A 210 -3.73 -6.73 9.44
C GLN A 210 -4.23 -7.97 8.69
N TRP A 211 -3.47 -8.48 7.71
CA TRP A 211 -3.81 -9.73 7.01
C TRP A 211 -3.98 -10.87 7.98
N LEU A 212 -3.01 -11.02 8.89
CA LEU A 212 -3.01 -12.09 9.87
C LEU A 212 -4.18 -11.96 10.86
N VAL A 213 -4.78 -10.79 11.01
CA VAL A 213 -6.03 -10.61 11.76
C VAL A 213 -7.24 -11.00 10.90
N THR A 214 -7.28 -10.57 9.64
CA THR A 214 -8.42 -10.80 8.74
C THR A 214 -8.56 -12.26 8.29
N THR A 215 -7.46 -13.00 8.13
CA THR A 215 -7.49 -14.40 7.71
C THR A 215 -8.00 -15.34 8.80
N LEU A 216 -8.04 -14.89 10.05
CA LEU A 216 -8.61 -15.61 11.19
C LEU A 216 -10.14 -15.59 11.21
N LEU A 217 -10.76 -14.71 10.43
CA LEU A 217 -12.21 -14.58 10.35
C LEU A 217 -12.78 -15.38 9.17
N PRO A 218 -14.06 -15.76 9.25
CA PRO A 218 -14.82 -16.20 8.07
C PRO A 218 -14.85 -15.12 6.98
N ARG A 219 -14.53 -15.49 5.74
CA ARG A 219 -14.56 -14.65 4.54
C ARG A 219 -15.91 -13.93 4.37
N LEU A 220 -17.01 -14.61 4.70
CA LEU A 220 -18.38 -14.06 4.65
C LEU A 220 -18.60 -12.90 5.62
N TRP A 221 -17.92 -12.88 6.77
CA TRP A 221 -18.05 -11.76 7.72
C TRP A 221 -17.36 -10.48 7.22
N ILE A 222 -16.31 -10.62 6.41
CA ILE A 222 -15.47 -9.53 5.92
C ILE A 222 -15.71 -9.16 4.46
N SER A 223 -16.54 -9.92 3.72
CA SER A 223 -16.81 -9.74 2.29
C SER A 223 -17.42 -8.37 1.94
N HIS A 224 -18.22 -7.81 2.85
CA HIS A 224 -18.93 -6.54 2.68
C HIS A 224 -18.20 -5.34 3.30
N LEU A 225 -17.01 -5.54 3.87
CA LEU A 225 -16.30 -4.49 4.58
C LEU A 225 -15.44 -3.62 3.65
N THR A 226 -15.67 -2.31 3.75
CA THR A 226 -14.79 -1.30 3.15
C THR A 226 -13.40 -1.33 3.80
N SER A 227 -12.37 -0.89 3.07
CA SER A 227 -11.00 -0.81 3.61
C SER A 227 -10.93 0.03 4.90
N GLN A 228 -11.75 1.08 5.05
CA GLN A 228 -11.84 1.88 6.27
C GLN A 228 -12.41 1.09 7.46
N GLN A 229 -13.43 0.26 7.24
CA GLN A 229 -13.98 -0.62 8.27
C GLN A 229 -12.96 -1.69 8.69
N MET A 230 -12.23 -2.28 7.72
CA MET A 230 -11.14 -3.23 8.00
C MET A 230 -9.99 -2.61 8.81
N MET A 231 -9.64 -1.35 8.53
CA MET A 231 -8.69 -0.58 9.34
C MET A 231 -9.23 -0.35 10.76
N SER A 232 -10.49 0.03 10.91
CA SER A 232 -11.15 0.25 12.21
C SER A 232 -11.16 -1.04 13.08
N PHE A 233 -11.51 -2.18 12.48
CA PHE A 233 -11.45 -3.47 13.17
C PHE A 233 -10.01 -3.83 13.57
N SER A 234 -9.04 -3.61 12.68
CA SER A 234 -7.62 -3.85 12.98
C SER A 234 -7.12 -3.01 14.15
N VAL A 235 -7.57 -1.75 14.30
CA VAL A 235 -7.25 -0.90 15.45
C VAL A 235 -7.83 -1.46 16.75
N LEU A 236 -9.06 -1.98 16.74
CA LEU A 236 -9.64 -2.65 17.92
C LEU A 236 -8.82 -3.89 18.33
N VAL A 237 -8.42 -4.72 17.35
CA VAL A 237 -7.61 -5.92 17.63
C VAL A 237 -6.21 -5.56 18.14
N GLU A 238 -5.60 -4.50 17.64
CA GLU A 238 -4.31 -4.02 18.17
C GLU A 238 -4.46 -3.52 19.61
N ALA A 239 -5.48 -2.68 19.89
CA ALA A 239 -5.80 -2.20 21.23
C ALA A 239 -6.07 -3.36 22.21
N ALA A 240 -6.88 -4.34 21.81
CA ALA A 240 -7.12 -5.56 22.58
C ALA A 240 -5.84 -6.38 22.78
N SER A 241 -4.88 -6.36 21.84
CA SER A 241 -3.62 -7.08 21.98
C SER A 241 -2.62 -6.44 22.96
N THR A 242 -2.76 -5.15 23.25
CA THR A 242 -2.02 -4.51 24.37
C THR A 242 -2.57 -4.93 25.73
N LEU A 243 -3.86 -5.30 25.80
CA LEU A 243 -4.54 -5.79 27.00
C LEU A 243 -4.40 -7.31 27.17
N CYS A 244 -4.27 -8.06 26.07
CA CYS A 244 -4.21 -9.52 26.07
C CYS A 244 -3.40 -10.07 24.88
N GLU A 245 -2.27 -10.74 25.12
CA GLU A 245 -1.44 -11.30 24.04
C GLU A 245 -2.15 -12.37 23.17
N THR A 246 -3.19 -12.98 23.72
CA THR A 246 -4.08 -13.96 23.04
C THR A 246 -5.21 -13.31 22.25
N ALA A 247 -5.33 -11.97 22.22
CA ALA A 247 -6.34 -11.28 21.41
C ALA A 247 -6.24 -11.64 19.91
N LYS A 248 -5.02 -11.84 19.41
CA LYS A 248 -4.70 -12.25 18.02
C LYS A 248 -4.76 -13.78 17.81
N ASN A 249 -5.49 -14.52 18.65
CA ASN A 249 -5.84 -15.93 18.41
C ASN A 249 -7.20 -15.99 17.66
N PRO A 250 -7.50 -17.04 16.88
CA PRO A 250 -8.75 -17.15 16.11
C PRO A 250 -10.01 -16.83 16.93
N ASP A 251 -10.23 -17.55 18.03
CA ASP A 251 -11.43 -17.45 18.86
C ASP A 251 -11.63 -16.03 19.43
N ASN A 252 -10.54 -15.38 19.83
CA ASN A 252 -10.60 -14.01 20.35
C ASN A 252 -10.73 -12.97 19.22
N THR A 253 -10.21 -13.25 18.03
CA THR A 253 -10.40 -12.39 16.85
C THR A 253 -11.86 -12.44 16.39
N GLU A 254 -12.50 -13.61 16.39
CA GLU A 254 -13.95 -13.74 16.14
C GLU A 254 -14.78 -12.96 17.17
N LYS A 255 -14.47 -13.11 18.48
CA LYS A 255 -15.13 -12.36 19.56
C LYS A 255 -14.98 -10.84 19.42
N LEU A 256 -13.77 -10.37 19.14
CA LEU A 256 -13.49 -8.95 18.88
C LEU A 256 -14.23 -8.43 17.64
N PHE A 257 -14.43 -9.28 16.62
CA PHE A 257 -15.23 -8.92 15.45
C PHE A 257 -16.72 -8.78 15.77
N VAL A 258 -17.27 -9.60 16.67
CA VAL A 258 -18.65 -9.41 17.18
C VAL A 258 -18.77 -8.10 17.96
N ILE A 259 -17.81 -7.80 18.83
CA ILE A 259 -17.77 -6.54 19.59
C ILE A 259 -17.70 -5.33 18.64
N TRP A 260 -16.81 -5.38 17.65
CA TRP A 260 -16.69 -4.35 16.60
C TRP A 260 -17.99 -4.19 15.80
N SER A 261 -18.58 -5.30 15.37
CA SER A 261 -19.81 -5.31 14.57
C SER A 261 -21.00 -4.77 15.36
N PHE A 262 -21.08 -5.01 16.66
CA PHE A 262 -22.06 -4.36 17.53
C PHE A 262 -21.82 -2.84 17.62
N LYS A 263 -20.58 -2.40 17.88
CA LYS A 263 -20.22 -0.97 17.99
C LYS A 263 -20.52 -0.18 16.72
N HIS A 264 -20.38 -0.80 15.55
CA HIS A 264 -20.64 -0.20 14.24
C HIS A 264 -21.98 -0.65 13.60
N GLY A 265 -22.79 -1.42 14.32
CA GLY A 265 -23.95 -2.14 13.77
C GLY A 265 -25.07 -1.24 13.23
N LEU A 266 -25.26 -0.05 13.82
CA LEU A 266 -26.20 0.97 13.36
C LEU A 266 -25.93 1.52 11.94
N VAL A 267 -24.80 1.12 11.32
CA VAL A 267 -24.39 1.52 9.97
C VAL A 267 -24.24 0.30 9.04
N ASN A 268 -24.33 -0.93 9.55
CA ASN A 268 -23.77 -2.11 8.87
C ASN A 268 -24.61 -3.39 9.06
N ASP A 269 -25.91 -3.33 8.76
CA ASP A 269 -26.87 -4.45 8.86
C ASP A 269 -26.38 -5.75 8.19
N GLN A 270 -25.65 -5.64 7.08
CA GLN A 270 -25.12 -6.78 6.33
C GLN A 270 -24.16 -7.64 7.18
N CYS A 271 -23.24 -7.04 7.93
CA CYS A 271 -22.33 -7.80 8.80
C CYS A 271 -23.07 -8.46 9.97
N CYS A 272 -24.13 -7.84 10.48
CA CYS A 272 -24.97 -8.45 11.51
C CYS A 272 -25.70 -9.69 10.97
N GLY A 273 -26.17 -9.62 9.71
CA GLY A 273 -26.72 -10.75 8.97
C GLY A 273 -25.74 -11.93 8.83
N GLU A 274 -24.51 -11.67 8.42
CA GLU A 274 -23.47 -12.71 8.22
C GLU A 274 -22.96 -13.35 9.52
N ILE A 275 -23.00 -12.62 10.64
CA ILE A 275 -22.67 -13.18 11.96
C ILE A 275 -23.85 -14.01 12.52
N SER A 276 -25.10 -13.62 12.26
CA SER A 276 -26.30 -14.20 12.87
C SER A 276 -26.38 -15.75 12.86
N PRO A 277 -26.00 -16.48 11.80
CA PRO A 277 -26.00 -17.95 11.81
C PRO A 277 -25.02 -18.58 12.83
N THR A 278 -24.01 -17.82 13.25
CA THR A 278 -22.92 -18.31 14.10
C THR A 278 -23.03 -17.88 15.57
N THR A 279 -23.94 -16.95 15.90
CA THR A 279 -24.08 -16.39 17.26
C THR A 279 -24.32 -17.46 18.32
N GLY A 280 -25.11 -18.51 18.01
CA GLY A 280 -25.31 -19.66 18.89
C GLY A 280 -24.02 -20.42 19.21
N ARG A 281 -23.15 -20.65 18.21
CA ARG A 281 -21.82 -21.27 18.40
C ARG A 281 -20.94 -20.38 19.26
N LEU A 282 -20.88 -19.09 18.92
CA LEU A 282 -20.04 -18.10 19.61
C LEU A 282 -20.47 -17.91 21.06
N PHE A 283 -21.77 -17.92 21.35
CA PHE A 283 -22.30 -17.85 22.70
C PHE A 283 -21.81 -19.01 23.56
N LYS A 284 -21.99 -20.26 23.08
CA LYS A 284 -21.55 -21.49 23.77
C LYS A 284 -20.03 -21.55 24.00
N LEU A 285 -19.25 -21.15 22.99
CA LEU A 285 -17.80 -21.05 23.13
C LEU A 285 -17.41 -19.98 24.17
N THR A 286 -18.09 -18.84 24.17
CA THR A 286 -17.77 -17.73 25.06
C THR A 286 -18.21 -18.01 26.51
N THR A 287 -19.36 -18.65 26.75
CA THR A 287 -19.75 -19.09 28.10
C THR A 287 -18.74 -20.09 28.67
N ARG A 288 -18.31 -21.08 27.87
CA ARG A 288 -17.27 -22.04 28.29
C ARG A 288 -15.94 -21.37 28.63
N ASN A 289 -15.45 -20.51 27.74
CA ASN A 289 -14.20 -19.79 28.01
C ASN A 289 -14.31 -18.93 29.28
N LEU A 290 -15.47 -18.30 29.55
CA LEU A 290 -15.69 -17.50 30.74
C LEU A 290 -15.79 -18.33 32.04
N LEU A 291 -16.23 -19.59 31.97
CA LEU A 291 -16.19 -20.52 33.10
C LEU A 291 -14.73 -20.81 33.52
N GLU A 292 -13.85 -21.00 32.54
CA GLU A 292 -12.44 -21.41 32.74
C GLU A 292 -11.48 -20.23 32.94
N ALA A 293 -11.78 -19.06 32.37
CA ALA A 293 -10.86 -17.93 32.28
C ALA A 293 -10.37 -17.42 33.65
N THR A 294 -9.06 -17.27 33.79
CA THR A 294 -8.40 -16.69 34.98
C THR A 294 -7.78 -15.32 34.70
N SER A 295 -7.63 -14.95 33.42
CA SER A 295 -7.06 -13.67 32.99
C SER A 295 -8.11 -12.55 32.98
N PRO A 296 -7.88 -11.42 33.68
CA PRO A 296 -8.79 -10.26 33.67
C PRO A 296 -9.19 -9.78 32.27
N ALA A 297 -8.26 -9.78 31.32
CA ALA A 297 -8.55 -9.34 29.95
C ALA A 297 -9.44 -10.35 29.18
N GLN A 298 -9.25 -11.66 29.42
CA GLN A 298 -10.10 -12.68 28.82
C GLN A 298 -11.51 -12.64 29.40
N LEU A 299 -11.66 -12.44 30.73
CA LEU A 299 -12.96 -12.22 31.38
C LEU A 299 -13.73 -11.06 30.74
N VAL A 300 -13.03 -9.94 30.49
CA VAL A 300 -13.61 -8.74 29.88
C VAL A 300 -14.00 -8.98 28.43
N ILE A 301 -13.14 -9.59 27.60
CA ILE A 301 -13.47 -9.92 26.21
C ILE A 301 -14.69 -10.85 26.14
N ASP A 302 -14.72 -11.89 26.97
CA ASP A 302 -15.80 -12.88 26.97
C ASP A 302 -17.14 -12.27 27.46
N MET A 303 -17.13 -11.51 28.57
CA MET A 303 -18.34 -10.81 29.04
C MET A 303 -18.87 -9.79 28.04
N THR A 304 -17.98 -8.96 27.48
CA THR A 304 -18.33 -7.96 26.46
C THR A 304 -18.95 -8.64 25.25
N THR A 305 -18.39 -9.78 24.82
CA THR A 305 -18.92 -10.54 23.68
C THR A 305 -20.29 -11.14 23.96
N LEU A 306 -20.53 -11.76 25.13
CA LEU A 306 -21.86 -12.29 25.48
C LEU A 306 -22.94 -11.20 25.44
N VAL A 307 -22.63 -10.01 25.95
CA VAL A 307 -23.55 -8.84 25.88
C VAL A 307 -23.76 -8.40 24.43
N CYS A 308 -22.70 -8.31 23.62
CA CYS A 308 -22.81 -7.94 22.21
C CYS A 308 -23.67 -8.95 21.42
N ILE A 309 -23.48 -10.26 21.61
CA ILE A 309 -24.31 -11.31 21.00
C ILE A 309 -25.79 -11.11 21.36
N MET A 310 -26.11 -10.93 22.64
CA MET A 310 -27.50 -10.75 23.09
C MET A 310 -28.14 -9.45 22.58
N ARG A 311 -27.35 -8.41 22.31
CA ARG A 311 -27.84 -7.14 21.75
C ARG A 311 -27.98 -7.19 20.22
N LEU A 312 -27.15 -7.98 19.53
CA LEU A 312 -27.25 -8.25 18.09
C LEU A 312 -28.41 -9.19 17.72
N SER A 313 -28.79 -10.09 18.62
CA SER A 313 -29.91 -11.02 18.45
C SER A 313 -30.94 -10.84 19.58
N PRO A 314 -31.75 -9.77 19.55
CA PRO A 314 -32.71 -9.46 20.62
C PRO A 314 -33.88 -10.46 20.63
N ALA A 315 -33.72 -11.55 21.38
CA ALA A 315 -34.84 -12.35 21.86
C ALA A 315 -35.79 -11.45 22.68
N ALA A 316 -37.09 -11.79 22.69
CA ALA A 316 -38.10 -11.00 23.39
C ALA A 316 -37.70 -10.76 24.85
N ARG A 317 -37.63 -9.49 25.27
CA ARG A 317 -37.23 -9.10 26.63
C ARG A 317 -38.21 -9.71 27.64
N PRO A 318 -37.78 -10.56 28.59
CA PRO A 318 -38.66 -11.00 29.67
C PRO A 318 -39.00 -9.83 30.58
N GLN A 319 -40.24 -9.79 31.05
CA GLN A 319 -40.74 -8.79 31.98
C GLN A 319 -40.59 -9.25 33.44
N PHE A 320 -39.37 -9.51 33.94
CA PHE A 320 -39.18 -9.89 35.35
C PHE A 320 -38.00 -9.20 36.03
N PRO A 321 -38.21 -8.52 37.17
CA PRO A 321 -37.17 -8.13 38.11
C PRO A 321 -36.88 -9.29 39.08
N THR A 322 -35.80 -10.01 38.85
CA THR A 322 -35.35 -11.12 39.72
C THR A 322 -34.25 -10.64 40.68
N SER A 323 -34.30 -11.13 41.92
CA SER A 323 -33.41 -10.71 43.03
C SER A 323 -32.08 -11.47 43.09
N ASP A 324 -31.94 -12.59 42.39
CA ASP A 324 -30.72 -13.42 42.36
C ASP A 324 -30.03 -13.35 40.99
N ILE A 325 -29.37 -12.23 40.70
CA ILE A 325 -28.67 -12.02 39.43
C ILE A 325 -27.47 -12.97 39.29
N LEU A 326 -26.77 -13.29 40.39
CA LEU A 326 -25.59 -14.15 40.36
C LEU A 326 -25.94 -15.62 40.08
N GLY A 327 -27.00 -16.16 40.67
CA GLY A 327 -27.48 -17.52 40.39
C GLY A 327 -28.07 -17.67 38.97
N GLN A 328 -28.75 -16.64 38.46
CA GLN A 328 -29.15 -16.62 37.04
C GLN A 328 -27.95 -16.56 36.10
N PHE A 329 -26.91 -15.81 36.45
CA PHE A 329 -25.68 -15.73 35.66
C PHE A 329 -24.95 -17.09 35.62
N ASP A 330 -24.80 -17.78 36.76
CA ASP A 330 -24.32 -19.17 36.83
C ASP A 330 -25.15 -20.12 35.95
N ALA A 331 -26.49 -19.99 35.99
CA ALA A 331 -27.39 -20.78 35.16
C ALA A 331 -27.22 -20.50 33.65
N ILE A 332 -27.03 -19.24 33.24
CA ILE A 332 -26.76 -18.86 31.83
C ILE A 332 -25.46 -19.50 31.35
N LEU A 333 -24.38 -19.43 32.15
CA LEU A 333 -23.08 -19.98 31.76
C LEU A 333 -23.10 -21.51 31.69
N LYS A 334 -23.74 -22.19 32.65
CA LYS A 334 -23.81 -23.66 32.72
C LYS A 334 -24.81 -24.29 31.77
N LYS A 335 -25.97 -23.66 31.53
CA LYS A 335 -27.05 -24.20 30.67
C LYS A 335 -26.97 -23.68 29.23
N GLU A 336 -26.04 -22.78 28.93
CA GLU A 336 -25.86 -22.15 27.62
C GLU A 336 -27.15 -21.47 27.08
N CYS A 337 -28.03 -21.01 27.98
CA CYS A 337 -29.36 -20.49 27.63
C CYS A 337 -29.31 -18.98 27.33
N GLN A 338 -29.89 -18.58 26.19
CA GLN A 338 -29.98 -17.18 25.74
C GLN A 338 -31.27 -16.48 26.17
N GLU A 339 -32.34 -17.23 26.47
CA GLU A 339 -33.64 -16.66 26.84
C GLU A 339 -33.53 -15.85 28.13
N GLY A 340 -33.84 -14.55 28.05
CA GLY A 340 -33.74 -13.62 29.17
C GLY A 340 -32.34 -13.23 29.63
N ALA A 341 -31.29 -13.77 29.01
CA ALA A 341 -29.91 -13.52 29.42
C ALA A 341 -29.50 -12.04 29.34
N SER A 342 -30.10 -11.24 28.45
CA SER A 342 -29.75 -9.83 28.22
C SER A 342 -29.71 -8.98 29.49
N VAL A 343 -30.75 -9.00 30.32
CA VAL A 343 -30.83 -8.12 31.52
C VAL A 343 -29.82 -8.55 32.59
N VAL A 344 -29.58 -9.85 32.73
CA VAL A 344 -28.61 -10.41 33.68
C VAL A 344 -27.19 -10.06 33.23
N LEU A 345 -26.86 -10.28 31.96
CA LEU A 345 -25.54 -9.97 31.39
C LEU A 345 -25.25 -8.46 31.40
N ASP A 346 -26.24 -7.60 31.13
CA ASP A 346 -26.11 -6.14 31.27
C ASP A 346 -25.76 -5.72 32.70
N ARG A 347 -26.42 -6.32 33.72
CA ARG A 347 -26.09 -6.08 35.13
C ARG A 347 -24.71 -6.60 35.52
N CYS A 348 -24.34 -7.80 35.05
CA CYS A 348 -23.02 -8.37 35.30
C CYS A 348 -21.90 -7.55 34.64
N LEU A 349 -22.12 -6.98 33.45
CA LEU A 349 -21.16 -6.10 32.78
C LEU A 349 -21.00 -4.76 33.51
N MET A 350 -22.10 -4.15 33.96
CA MET A 350 -22.06 -2.94 34.81
C MET A 350 -21.27 -3.18 36.10
N SER A 351 -21.52 -4.30 36.76
CA SER A 351 -20.81 -4.74 37.97
C SER A 351 -19.30 -4.94 37.72
N LEU A 352 -18.95 -5.63 36.63
CA LEU A 352 -17.55 -5.80 36.20
C LEU A 352 -16.86 -4.44 35.97
N HIS A 353 -17.53 -3.50 35.30
CA HIS A 353 -17.01 -2.15 35.07
C HIS A 353 -16.75 -1.38 36.38
N ARG A 354 -17.70 -1.39 37.33
CA ARG A 354 -17.53 -0.76 38.65
C ARG A 354 -16.25 -1.24 39.34
N VAL A 355 -16.03 -2.55 39.38
CA VAL A 355 -14.83 -3.15 40.02
C VAL A 355 -13.54 -2.79 39.29
N LEU A 356 -13.57 -2.63 37.96
CA LEU A 356 -12.40 -2.23 37.16
C LEU A 356 -12.02 -0.75 37.33
N VAL A 357 -12.97 0.13 37.68
CA VAL A 357 -12.77 1.58 37.88
C VAL A 357 -12.44 1.93 39.33
N ALA A 358 -13.02 1.21 40.30
CA ALA A 358 -12.92 1.47 41.73
C ALA A 358 -11.47 1.71 42.19
N GLN A 359 -11.23 2.86 42.84
CA GLN A 359 -9.88 3.41 42.99
C GLN A 359 -8.94 2.52 43.82
N ASP A 360 -9.50 1.78 44.78
CA ASP A 360 -8.79 0.92 45.74
C ASP A 360 -8.97 -0.59 45.51
N ALA A 361 -9.59 -0.99 44.40
CA ALA A 361 -9.76 -2.42 44.10
C ALA A 361 -8.44 -3.04 43.59
N PRO A 362 -7.94 -4.15 44.16
CA PRO A 362 -6.74 -4.85 43.64
C PRO A 362 -6.94 -5.45 42.23
N GLY A 363 -8.20 -5.51 41.74
CA GLY A 363 -8.55 -5.88 40.37
C GLY A 363 -8.70 -4.69 39.41
N ARG A 364 -8.45 -3.45 39.84
CA ARG A 364 -8.62 -2.22 39.04
C ARG A 364 -7.76 -2.26 37.78
N ASN A 365 -8.34 -1.91 36.63
CA ASN A 365 -7.61 -1.74 35.38
C ASN A 365 -8.34 -0.75 34.47
N ALA A 366 -7.79 0.47 34.35
CA ALA A 366 -8.39 1.55 33.58
C ALA A 366 -8.49 1.25 32.07
N GLY A 367 -7.54 0.48 31.50
CA GLY A 367 -7.58 0.08 30.09
C GLY A 367 -8.74 -0.90 29.81
N LEU A 368 -8.92 -1.89 30.68
CA LEU A 368 -10.06 -2.80 30.61
C LEU A 368 -11.41 -2.10 30.87
N ALA A 369 -11.45 -1.16 31.82
CA ALA A 369 -12.63 -0.32 32.05
C ALA A 369 -12.99 0.55 30.84
N SER A 370 -11.99 1.13 30.17
CA SER A 370 -12.17 1.88 28.92
C SER A 370 -12.74 1.00 27.81
N PHE A 371 -12.19 -0.21 27.62
CA PHE A 371 -12.68 -1.17 26.65
C PHE A 371 -14.16 -1.55 26.88
N VAL A 372 -14.57 -1.74 28.14
CA VAL A 372 -15.97 -2.00 28.50
C VAL A 372 -16.88 -0.77 28.29
N ASN A 373 -16.36 0.45 28.46
CA ASN A 373 -17.11 1.67 28.17
C ASN A 373 -17.43 1.83 26.67
N GLU A 374 -16.56 1.36 25.77
CA GLU A 374 -16.71 1.54 24.32
C GLU A 374 -17.96 0.88 23.71
N ILE A 375 -18.54 -0.12 24.37
CA ILE A 375 -19.77 -0.81 23.92
C ILE A 375 -21.06 -0.17 24.44
N GLY A 376 -20.99 1.01 25.07
CA GLY A 376 -22.17 1.70 25.58
C GLY A 376 -22.82 0.92 26.73
N LEU A 377 -22.33 1.17 27.95
CA LEU A 377 -22.96 0.68 29.16
C LEU A 377 -24.42 1.14 29.23
N PRO A 378 -25.37 0.25 29.58
CA PRO A 378 -26.77 0.59 29.60
C PRO A 378 -27.04 1.63 30.70
N LYS A 379 -27.93 2.60 30.44
CA LYS A 379 -28.41 3.59 31.44
C LYS A 379 -29.31 2.94 32.52
N LEU A 380 -29.06 1.69 32.89
CA LEU A 380 -29.67 1.02 34.03
C LEU A 380 -29.13 1.70 35.30
N MET A 381 -30.05 2.32 36.03
CA MET A 381 -29.81 3.34 37.05
C MET A 381 -28.60 3.07 37.96
N LEU A 382 -27.82 4.15 38.19
CA LEU A 382 -26.65 4.26 39.07
C LEU A 382 -26.88 3.88 40.56
N GLY A 383 -28.04 3.32 40.91
CA GLY A 383 -28.45 3.01 42.29
C GLY A 383 -28.60 1.51 42.62
N ILE A 384 -28.50 0.58 41.66
CA ILE A 384 -28.59 -0.87 41.98
C ILE A 384 -27.18 -1.43 42.23
N ASN A 385 -26.76 -1.36 43.49
CA ASN A 385 -25.58 -2.03 44.00
C ASN A 385 -25.93 -3.49 44.33
N ASP A 386 -25.74 -4.39 43.37
CA ASP A 386 -25.83 -5.84 43.59
C ASP A 386 -24.49 -6.36 44.10
N GLY A 387 -24.26 -6.16 45.41
CA GLY A 387 -22.96 -6.40 46.04
C GLY A 387 -22.43 -7.82 45.85
N HIS A 388 -23.29 -8.83 45.66
CA HIS A 388 -22.86 -10.20 45.38
C HIS A 388 -22.15 -10.33 44.02
N VAL A 389 -22.63 -9.62 42.99
CA VAL A 389 -22.01 -9.64 41.66
C VAL A 389 -20.69 -8.84 41.68
N ASP A 390 -20.64 -7.73 42.43
CA ASP A 390 -19.43 -6.93 42.62
C ASP A 390 -18.35 -7.72 43.39
N PHE A 391 -18.73 -8.47 44.42
CA PHE A 391 -17.82 -9.40 45.12
C PHE A 391 -17.32 -10.53 44.21
N TYR A 392 -18.21 -11.13 43.42
CA TYR A 392 -17.84 -12.17 42.47
C TYR A 392 -16.77 -11.67 41.47
N TRP A 393 -16.96 -10.49 40.87
CA TRP A 393 -15.95 -9.93 39.96
C TRP A 393 -14.66 -9.54 40.69
N HIS A 394 -14.76 -8.96 41.90
CA HIS A 394 -13.59 -8.68 42.73
C HIS A 394 -12.74 -9.94 42.96
N PHE A 395 -13.37 -11.07 43.30
CA PHE A 395 -12.66 -12.34 43.49
C PHE A 395 -12.08 -12.91 42.18
N ARG A 396 -12.84 -12.91 41.08
CA ARG A 396 -12.34 -13.37 39.76
C ARG A 396 -11.13 -12.55 39.30
N LEU A 397 -11.19 -11.22 39.43
CA LEU A 397 -10.15 -10.30 38.95
C LEU A 397 -8.90 -10.29 39.85
N SER A 398 -9.06 -10.18 41.17
CA SER A 398 -7.93 -10.09 42.10
C SER A 398 -7.27 -11.44 42.35
N GLY A 399 -8.08 -12.50 42.55
CA GLY A 399 -7.59 -13.86 42.80
C GLY A 399 -7.15 -14.61 41.53
N ARG A 400 -7.51 -14.12 40.33
CA ARG A 400 -7.29 -14.82 39.03
C ARG A 400 -7.80 -16.27 39.05
N ILE A 401 -8.99 -16.46 39.60
CA ILE A 401 -9.62 -17.77 39.80
C ILE A 401 -10.69 -18.07 38.73
N SER A 402 -11.03 -19.35 38.58
CA SER A 402 -12.11 -19.80 37.68
C SER A 402 -13.51 -19.42 38.20
N HIS A 403 -14.54 -19.62 37.37
CA HIS A 403 -15.92 -19.31 37.75
C HIS A 403 -16.39 -20.09 38.98
N TYR A 404 -16.11 -21.39 39.04
CA TYR A 404 -16.49 -22.25 40.16
C TYR A 404 -15.91 -21.74 41.49
N SER A 405 -14.62 -21.42 41.52
CA SER A 405 -13.97 -20.86 42.70
C SER A 405 -14.52 -19.48 43.06
N GLY A 406 -14.76 -18.60 42.07
CA GLY A 406 -15.37 -17.28 42.29
C GLY A 406 -16.77 -17.36 42.88
N MET A 407 -17.61 -18.28 42.39
CA MET A 407 -18.93 -18.55 42.96
C MET A 407 -18.83 -19.04 44.40
N SER A 408 -17.94 -20.00 44.68
CA SER A 408 -17.74 -20.54 46.03
C SER A 408 -17.24 -19.48 47.01
N SER A 409 -16.24 -18.66 46.65
CA SER A 409 -15.75 -17.57 47.49
C SER A 409 -16.80 -16.48 47.75
N THR A 410 -17.71 -16.25 46.80
CA THR A 410 -18.82 -15.31 46.98
C THR A 410 -19.88 -15.86 47.92
N GLN A 411 -20.24 -17.14 47.77
CA GLN A 411 -21.19 -17.84 48.65
C GLN A 411 -20.67 -18.00 50.09
N GLN A 412 -19.36 -18.14 50.29
CA GLN A 412 -18.73 -18.18 51.61
C GLN A 412 -18.74 -16.82 52.34
N ARG A 413 -19.04 -15.71 51.64
CA ARG A 413 -19.05 -14.34 52.19
C ARG A 413 -20.41 -13.83 52.64
N VAL A 414 -21.42 -14.71 52.78
CA VAL A 414 -22.76 -14.35 53.28
C VAL A 414 -22.69 -14.02 54.78
N GLY A 415 -22.24 -12.80 55.10
CA GLY A 415 -22.10 -12.28 56.46
C GLY A 415 -21.18 -11.07 56.54
N PHE A 416 -21.78 -9.87 56.63
CA PHE A 416 -21.15 -8.57 56.96
C PHE A 416 -19.91 -8.11 56.16
N PHE A 417 -20.14 -7.17 55.24
CA PHE A 417 -19.50 -5.84 55.14
C PHE A 417 -19.70 -5.32 53.69
N PRO A 418 -20.30 -4.14 53.45
CA PRO A 418 -20.27 -3.54 52.12
C PRO A 418 -18.85 -3.07 51.82
N LEU A 419 -18.34 -3.34 50.61
CA LEU A 419 -17.19 -2.59 50.11
C LEU A 419 -17.68 -1.16 49.82
N GLU A 420 -17.14 -0.17 50.53
CA GLU A 420 -17.29 1.23 50.11
C GLU A 420 -16.46 1.44 48.84
N LEU A 421 -17.09 1.20 47.69
CA LEU A 421 -16.54 1.64 46.41
C LEU A 421 -16.64 3.19 46.38
N PRO A 422 -15.52 3.93 46.25
CA PRO A 422 -15.57 5.39 46.27
C PRO A 422 -16.41 5.94 45.11
N PRO A 423 -17.11 7.08 45.30
CA PRO A 423 -18.07 7.59 44.34
C PRO A 423 -17.44 7.92 42.98
N LEU A 424 -18.12 7.57 41.88
CA LEU A 424 -17.69 7.91 40.52
C LEU A 424 -17.78 9.42 40.28
N ASN A 425 -16.63 10.06 40.05
CA ASN A 425 -16.57 11.33 39.33
C ASN A 425 -16.23 11.07 37.85
N LEU A 426 -17.04 11.66 36.96
CA LEU A 426 -16.91 11.59 35.50
C LEU A 426 -17.05 13.00 34.93
N GLU A 427 -15.95 13.72 34.78
CA GLU A 427 -15.91 15.00 34.05
C GLU A 427 -14.95 14.94 32.84
N PRO A 428 -15.28 15.57 31.71
CA PRO A 428 -14.41 15.73 30.56
C PRO A 428 -13.61 17.05 30.63
N GLN A 429 -12.36 17.05 30.16
CA GLN A 429 -11.58 18.28 29.89
C GLN A 429 -11.46 18.53 28.39
N ASP A 430 -11.59 19.79 27.99
CA ASP A 430 -11.56 20.25 26.60
C ASP A 430 -11.01 21.70 26.52
N GLN A 431 -10.51 22.11 25.34
CA GLN A 431 -10.07 23.49 24.96
C GLN A 431 -8.78 24.08 25.61
N SER A 432 -8.04 25.05 25.02
CA SER A 432 -7.84 25.47 23.62
C SER A 432 -6.64 26.45 23.43
N THR A 433 -6.24 26.61 22.17
CA THR A 433 -5.29 27.51 21.47
C THR A 433 -5.17 28.99 21.89
N LYS A 434 -4.02 29.66 21.59
CA LYS A 434 -3.97 31.02 20.97
C LYS A 434 -2.62 31.48 20.38
N GLU A 435 -2.68 32.46 19.47
CA GLU A 435 -1.64 33.03 18.57
C GLU A 435 -1.03 34.36 19.08
N VAL A 436 0.03 34.92 18.43
CA VAL A 436 0.18 36.38 18.14
C VAL A 436 1.06 36.69 16.88
N SER A 437 0.49 37.56 16.04
CA SER A 437 0.89 38.52 14.96
C SER A 437 2.34 39.05 14.68
N GLU A 438 2.40 39.87 13.61
CA GLU A 438 3.51 40.35 12.74
C GLU A 438 4.00 41.80 13.00
N ALA A 439 5.15 42.16 12.40
CA ALA A 439 5.59 43.51 11.96
C ALA A 439 6.91 43.38 11.12
N SER A 440 7.36 44.30 10.25
CA SER A 440 6.77 45.48 9.59
C SER A 440 7.72 46.02 8.48
N ASP A 441 7.21 46.51 7.34
CA ASP A 441 8.00 47.01 6.19
C ASP A 441 8.33 48.51 6.21
N SER A 442 9.47 48.94 5.63
CA SER A 442 9.56 50.06 4.64
C SER A 442 11.00 50.53 4.27
N CYS A 443 11.12 51.10 3.05
CA CYS A 443 12.07 52.15 2.64
C CYS A 443 13.50 51.81 2.15
N ILE A 444 13.67 51.14 0.99
CA ILE A 444 14.83 51.37 0.07
C ILE A 444 14.39 51.23 -1.40
N ILE A 445 14.11 52.34 -2.09
CA ILE A 445 14.01 52.41 -3.56
C ILE A 445 14.49 53.80 -4.02
N ILE A 446 15.67 53.89 -4.67
CA ILE A 446 16.12 54.84 -5.73
C ILE A 446 17.61 54.53 -6.00
N THR A 447 17.89 53.37 -6.58
CA THR A 447 19.22 52.97 -7.14
C THR A 447 19.08 51.68 -7.95
N GLY A 448 18.37 50.69 -7.41
CA GLY A 448 18.26 49.35 -8.00
C GLY A 448 17.66 49.28 -9.42
N VAL A 449 16.77 50.22 -9.79
CA VAL A 449 15.93 50.16 -11.01
C VAL A 449 16.74 50.05 -12.31
N LYS A 450 17.90 50.72 -12.40
CA LYS A 450 18.70 50.71 -13.63
C LYS A 450 19.40 49.36 -13.85
N HIS A 451 19.94 48.79 -12.78
CA HIS A 451 20.64 47.50 -12.83
C HIS A 451 19.66 46.30 -12.89
N THR A 452 18.40 46.44 -12.44
CA THR A 452 17.39 45.37 -12.63
C THR A 452 17.04 45.14 -14.10
N GLN A 453 16.97 46.21 -14.90
CA GLN A 453 16.68 46.11 -16.33
C GLN A 453 17.80 45.40 -17.10
N GLU A 454 19.07 45.68 -16.75
CA GLU A 454 20.25 45.03 -17.33
C GLU A 454 20.25 43.52 -17.05
N VAL A 455 20.03 43.11 -15.80
CA VAL A 455 19.96 41.68 -15.43
C VAL A 455 18.77 40.98 -16.10
N PHE A 456 17.60 41.61 -16.20
CA PHE A 456 16.46 41.04 -16.90
C PHE A 456 16.76 40.79 -18.40
N ALA A 457 17.38 41.75 -19.08
CA ALA A 457 17.81 41.59 -20.47
C ALA A 457 18.80 40.42 -20.64
N ILE A 458 19.71 40.24 -19.69
CA ILE A 458 20.65 39.11 -19.69
C ILE A 458 19.93 37.76 -19.47
N PHE A 459 18.93 37.67 -18.58
CA PHE A 459 18.11 36.47 -18.42
C PHE A 459 17.33 36.10 -19.69
N VAL A 460 16.77 37.08 -20.40
CA VAL A 460 16.11 36.85 -21.71
C VAL A 460 17.12 36.32 -22.73
N PHE A 461 18.32 36.92 -22.80
CA PHE A 461 19.40 36.41 -23.66
C PHE A 461 19.81 34.97 -23.30
N HIS A 462 19.92 34.62 -22.01
CA HIS A 462 20.25 33.26 -21.57
C HIS A 462 19.19 32.24 -22.00
N SER A 463 17.91 32.59 -21.87
CA SER A 463 16.78 31.74 -22.29
C SER A 463 16.76 31.54 -23.82
N MET A 464 16.97 32.61 -24.59
CA MET A 464 17.11 32.52 -26.04
C MET A 464 18.33 31.68 -26.46
N PHE A 465 19.50 31.92 -25.86
CA PHE A 465 20.71 31.16 -26.17
C PHE A 465 20.53 29.67 -25.88
N LEU A 466 20.03 29.29 -24.71
CA LEU A 466 19.75 27.88 -24.37
C LEU A 466 18.74 27.23 -25.34
N SER A 467 17.74 27.99 -25.78
CA SER A 467 16.76 27.52 -26.77
C SER A 467 17.42 27.30 -28.13
N VAL A 468 18.22 28.25 -28.63
CA VAL A 468 19.00 28.12 -29.87
C VAL A 468 20.04 27.00 -29.77
N LEU A 469 20.64 26.79 -28.60
CA LEU A 469 21.60 25.73 -28.34
C LEU A 469 20.94 24.35 -28.45
N ALA A 470 19.78 24.15 -27.81
CA ALA A 470 19.03 22.90 -27.88
C ALA A 470 18.42 22.64 -29.28
N TRP A 471 17.80 23.65 -29.89
CA TRP A 471 17.10 23.52 -31.18
C TRP A 471 18.00 23.67 -32.41
N GLY A 472 19.20 24.22 -32.27
CA GLY A 472 20.17 24.38 -33.38
C GLY A 472 21.16 23.22 -33.49
N THR A 473 21.56 22.61 -32.37
CA THR A 473 22.49 21.46 -32.37
C THR A 473 21.87 20.21 -33.00
N VAL A 474 20.61 19.89 -32.69
CA VAL A 474 19.93 18.69 -33.20
C VAL A 474 19.80 18.68 -34.74
N PRO A 475 19.35 19.77 -35.42
CA PRO A 475 19.40 19.86 -36.88
C PRO A 475 20.81 19.88 -37.44
N TYR A 476 21.75 20.61 -36.81
CA TYR A 476 23.14 20.68 -37.29
C TYR A 476 23.76 19.28 -37.40
N PHE A 477 23.66 18.44 -36.36
CA PHE A 477 24.15 17.07 -36.42
C PHE A 477 23.34 16.17 -37.37
N SER A 478 22.04 16.42 -37.54
CA SER A 478 21.20 15.69 -38.50
C SER A 478 21.55 15.97 -39.97
N PHE A 479 22.14 17.13 -40.28
CA PHE A 479 22.52 17.55 -41.63
C PHE A 479 24.03 17.70 -41.85
N ARG A 480 24.88 17.46 -40.84
CA ARG A 480 26.34 17.72 -40.84
C ARG A 480 27.05 17.23 -42.11
N ASP A 481 26.75 16.02 -42.54
CA ASP A 481 27.40 15.35 -43.68
C ASP A 481 26.96 15.92 -45.04
N THR A 482 25.87 16.69 -45.07
CA THR A 482 25.39 17.41 -46.27
C THR A 482 25.92 18.84 -46.36
N LEU A 483 26.60 19.34 -45.31
CA LEU A 483 27.11 20.72 -45.25
C LEU A 483 28.57 20.82 -45.71
N SER A 484 28.86 21.87 -46.49
CA SER A 484 30.23 22.14 -46.94
C SER A 484 31.19 22.39 -45.76
N PRO A 485 32.49 22.03 -45.87
CA PRO A 485 33.45 22.24 -44.78
C PRO A 485 33.55 23.70 -44.33
N LYS A 486 33.47 24.65 -45.28
CA LYS A 486 33.48 26.09 -44.99
C LYS A 486 32.26 26.52 -44.16
N LEU A 487 31.07 26.01 -44.48
CA LEU A 487 29.85 26.33 -43.75
C LEU A 487 29.84 25.72 -42.34
N ARG A 488 30.37 24.48 -42.19
CA ARG A 488 30.60 23.87 -40.86
C ARG A 488 31.53 24.70 -39.99
N LEU A 489 32.66 25.17 -40.53
CA LEU A 489 33.59 26.05 -39.81
C LEU A 489 32.91 27.36 -39.35
N VAL A 490 32.11 27.99 -40.22
CA VAL A 490 31.38 29.22 -39.87
C VAL A 490 30.36 28.98 -38.74
N ILE A 491 29.57 27.91 -38.82
CA ILE A 491 28.60 27.55 -37.77
C ILE A 491 29.32 27.29 -36.43
N PHE A 492 30.43 26.56 -36.46
CA PHE A 492 31.26 26.28 -35.28
C PHE A 492 31.84 27.57 -34.67
N MET A 493 32.38 28.49 -35.47
CA MET A 493 32.89 29.78 -34.99
C MET A 493 31.79 30.65 -34.38
N VAL A 494 30.62 30.74 -35.01
CA VAL A 494 29.46 31.48 -34.48
C VAL A 494 28.98 30.89 -33.16
N PHE A 495 28.90 29.56 -33.05
CA PHE A 495 28.57 28.85 -31.82
C PHE A 495 29.52 29.22 -30.67
N TRP A 496 30.84 29.17 -30.92
CA TRP A 496 31.84 29.51 -29.90
C TRP A 496 31.80 30.98 -29.48
N VAL A 497 31.63 31.91 -30.43
CA VAL A 497 31.46 33.34 -30.11
C VAL A 497 30.24 33.58 -29.22
N LEU A 498 29.09 33.00 -29.56
CA LEU A 498 27.88 33.11 -28.75
C LEU A 498 28.05 32.45 -27.36
N PHE A 499 28.76 31.33 -27.28
CA PHE A 499 29.07 30.67 -26.01
C PHE A 499 30.00 31.50 -25.12
N PHE A 500 31.04 32.15 -25.66
CA PHE A 500 31.89 33.05 -24.87
C PHE A 500 31.11 34.29 -24.38
N ILE A 501 30.20 34.84 -25.19
CA ILE A 501 29.28 35.92 -24.78
C ILE A 501 28.35 35.43 -23.65
N TYR A 502 27.83 34.20 -23.74
CA TYR A 502 27.05 33.58 -22.68
C TYR A 502 27.85 33.45 -21.38
N VAL A 503 29.06 32.89 -21.42
CA VAL A 503 29.93 32.74 -20.24
C VAL A 503 30.24 34.10 -19.58
N GLY A 504 30.60 35.11 -20.38
CA GLY A 504 30.89 36.46 -19.88
C GLY A 504 29.68 37.14 -19.24
N SER A 505 28.51 37.06 -19.88
CA SER A 505 27.27 37.64 -19.36
C SER A 505 26.71 36.87 -18.15
N SER A 506 26.93 35.55 -18.06
CA SER A 506 26.67 34.77 -16.84
C SER A 506 27.52 35.27 -15.68
N ALA A 507 28.85 35.38 -15.86
CA ALA A 507 29.76 35.80 -14.81
C ALA A 507 29.45 37.22 -14.29
N TYR A 508 29.16 38.16 -15.20
CA TYR A 508 28.73 39.52 -14.85
C TYR A 508 27.42 39.54 -14.06
N SER A 509 26.45 38.69 -14.43
CA SER A 509 25.17 38.59 -13.71
C SER A 509 25.33 38.01 -12.31
N ILE A 510 26.13 36.95 -12.15
CA ILE A 510 26.44 36.37 -10.83
C ILE A 510 27.07 37.43 -9.94
N TYR A 511 28.10 38.13 -10.42
CA TYR A 511 28.75 39.20 -9.67
C TYR A 511 27.76 40.29 -9.24
N THR A 512 26.95 40.78 -10.17
CA THR A 512 26.00 41.88 -9.93
C THR A 512 24.92 41.49 -8.92
N ILE A 513 24.31 40.31 -9.04
CA ILE A 513 23.26 39.85 -8.13
C ILE A 513 23.85 39.49 -6.75
N THR A 514 25.08 38.97 -6.68
CA THR A 514 25.79 38.73 -5.40
C THR A 514 26.14 40.04 -4.70
N HIS A 515 26.47 41.09 -5.45
CA HIS A 515 26.67 42.43 -4.89
C HIS A 515 25.36 42.99 -4.32
N TRP A 516 24.22 42.83 -5.00
CA TRP A 516 22.91 43.20 -4.45
C TRP A 516 22.54 42.37 -3.21
N GLU A 517 22.84 41.06 -3.20
CA GLU A 517 22.59 40.17 -2.07
C GLU A 517 23.30 40.66 -0.80
N ALA A 518 24.55 41.11 -0.93
CA ALA A 518 25.32 41.70 0.15
C ALA A 518 24.76 43.07 0.61
N ILE A 519 24.29 43.92 -0.32
CA ILE A 519 23.64 45.20 0.01
C ILE A 519 22.34 44.94 0.79
N PHE A 520 21.40 44.18 0.21
CA PHE A 520 20.13 43.88 0.86
C PHE A 520 20.28 43.05 2.16
N GLY A 521 21.36 42.27 2.27
CA GLY A 521 21.73 41.58 3.52
C GLY A 521 22.17 42.54 4.63
N ASN A 522 22.99 43.54 4.30
CA ASN A 522 23.40 44.58 5.25
C ASN A 522 22.25 45.53 5.62
N ASP A 523 21.35 45.80 4.69
CA ASP A 523 20.18 46.67 4.86
C ASP A 523 18.98 45.98 5.54
N ASN A 524 19.18 44.80 6.13
CA ASN A 524 18.16 43.98 6.82
C ASN A 524 16.96 43.55 5.95
N GLN A 525 17.04 43.70 4.62
CA GLN A 525 16.00 43.28 3.66
C GLN A 525 16.14 41.79 3.33
N THR A 526 15.90 40.95 4.35
CA THR A 526 16.12 39.50 4.31
C THR A 526 15.41 38.80 3.14
N VAL A 527 14.18 39.21 2.80
CA VAL A 527 13.40 38.67 1.68
C VAL A 527 14.07 38.96 0.33
N LEU A 528 14.54 40.20 0.11
CA LEU A 528 15.21 40.58 -1.14
C LEU A 528 16.60 39.91 -1.27
N SER A 529 17.35 39.79 -0.17
CA SER A 529 18.59 39.02 -0.12
C SER A 529 18.34 37.54 -0.47
N GLN A 530 17.29 36.92 0.07
CA GLN A 530 16.90 35.53 -0.28
C GLN A 530 16.51 35.38 -1.76
N HIS A 531 15.78 36.33 -2.34
CA HIS A 531 15.48 36.32 -3.78
C HIS A 531 16.75 36.45 -4.63
N CYS A 532 17.72 37.28 -4.24
CA CYS A 532 19.01 37.36 -4.92
C CYS A 532 19.78 36.03 -4.86
N LYS A 533 19.78 35.33 -3.72
CA LYS A 533 20.35 33.97 -3.59
C LYS A 533 19.68 32.99 -4.53
N ALA A 534 18.35 33.00 -4.60
CA ALA A 534 17.59 32.13 -5.50
C ALA A 534 17.93 32.40 -6.99
N MET A 535 18.07 33.68 -7.38
CA MET A 535 18.48 34.06 -8.74
C MET A 535 19.92 33.61 -9.07
N VAL A 536 20.88 33.75 -8.14
CA VAL A 536 22.25 33.25 -8.33
C VAL A 536 22.27 31.73 -8.47
N ILE A 537 21.51 30.99 -7.65
CA ILE A 537 21.39 29.53 -7.77
C ILE A 537 20.78 29.13 -9.12
N LEU A 538 19.71 29.79 -9.55
CA LEU A 538 19.08 29.54 -10.85
C LEU A 538 20.03 29.79 -12.02
N LEU A 539 20.76 30.91 -11.99
CA LEU A 539 21.69 31.26 -13.06
C LEU A 539 22.90 30.31 -13.13
N ASN A 540 23.42 29.88 -11.98
CA ASN A 540 24.43 28.81 -11.91
C ASN A 540 23.90 27.49 -12.47
N MET A 541 22.66 27.10 -12.15
CA MET A 541 22.04 25.90 -12.72
C MET A 541 21.88 25.99 -14.25
N THR A 542 21.53 27.16 -14.80
CA THR A 542 21.50 27.36 -16.26
C THR A 542 22.90 27.36 -16.89
N PHE A 543 23.90 27.90 -16.21
CA PHE A 543 25.30 27.86 -16.64
C PHE A 543 25.82 26.42 -16.71
N VAL A 544 25.63 25.62 -15.66
CA VAL A 544 26.01 24.20 -15.64
C VAL A 544 25.29 23.40 -16.73
N LYS A 545 24.00 23.65 -16.97
CA LYS A 545 23.26 23.02 -18.08
C LYS A 545 23.84 23.36 -19.45
N ALA A 546 24.24 24.62 -19.68
CA ALA A 546 24.91 25.02 -20.92
C ALA A 546 26.27 24.30 -21.07
N MET A 547 27.09 24.27 -20.00
CA MET A 547 28.38 23.56 -19.99
C MET A 547 28.22 22.07 -20.33
N VAL A 548 27.25 21.39 -19.73
CA VAL A 548 26.95 19.97 -20.02
C VAL A 548 26.51 19.78 -21.46
N LEU A 549 25.64 20.65 -21.99
CA LEU A 549 25.18 20.55 -23.38
C LEU A 549 26.33 20.79 -24.38
N VAL A 550 27.23 21.74 -24.11
CA VAL A 550 28.44 21.97 -24.92
C VAL A 550 29.41 20.78 -24.81
N ALA A 551 29.59 20.19 -23.63
CA ALA A 551 30.40 18.98 -23.45
C ALA A 551 29.82 17.78 -24.23
N VAL A 552 28.49 17.64 -24.28
CA VAL A 552 27.82 16.64 -25.14
C VAL A 552 28.06 16.93 -26.62
N VAL A 553 27.95 18.19 -27.07
CA VAL A 553 28.24 18.60 -28.46
C VAL A 553 29.69 18.26 -28.86
N LEU A 554 30.66 18.58 -28.01
CA LEU A 554 32.08 18.27 -28.26
C LEU A 554 32.37 16.77 -28.25
N ARG A 555 31.62 15.99 -27.47
CA ARG A 555 31.71 14.53 -27.45
C ARG A 555 31.01 13.87 -28.65
N ILE A 556 29.98 14.49 -29.22
CA ILE A 556 29.40 14.05 -30.51
C ILE A 556 30.39 14.32 -31.67
N GLU A 557 31.24 15.35 -31.56
CA GLU A 557 32.26 15.65 -32.56
C GLU A 557 33.43 14.64 -32.56
N ASN A 558 33.78 14.08 -31.40
CA ASN A 558 34.82 13.05 -31.23
C ASN A 558 34.22 11.63 -31.07
N HIS A 559 34.20 10.86 -32.15
CA HIS A 559 33.53 9.55 -32.26
C HIS A 559 34.02 8.41 -31.33
N GLU A 560 35.04 8.60 -30.48
CA GLU A 560 35.68 7.51 -29.72
C GLU A 560 35.12 7.28 -28.30
N GLY A 561 34.09 8.03 -27.87
CA GLY A 561 33.51 7.90 -26.53
C GLY A 561 32.14 7.20 -26.51
N LEU A 562 32.02 6.04 -25.85
CA LEU A 562 30.72 5.38 -25.62
C LEU A 562 29.67 6.34 -25.04
N PHE A 563 28.45 6.27 -25.57
CA PHE A 563 27.27 6.91 -24.99
C PHE A 563 26.62 6.02 -23.93
N PRO A 564 25.86 6.60 -22.98
CA PRO A 564 24.83 5.86 -22.26
C PRO A 564 23.79 5.30 -23.27
N PRO A 565 23.42 4.00 -23.23
CA PRO A 565 22.59 3.36 -24.27
C PRO A 565 21.24 4.04 -24.54
N CYS A 566 20.66 4.69 -23.54
CA CYS A 566 19.40 5.43 -23.69
C CYS A 566 19.49 6.61 -24.67
N ILE A 567 20.65 7.28 -24.76
CA ILE A 567 20.86 8.41 -25.68
C ILE A 567 21.02 7.89 -27.13
N GLU A 568 21.74 6.77 -27.29
CA GLU A 568 21.92 6.12 -28.60
C GLU A 568 20.57 5.65 -29.18
N GLN A 569 19.73 5.00 -28.36
CA GLN A 569 18.40 4.60 -28.80
C GLN A 569 17.48 5.79 -29.12
N MET A 570 17.56 6.90 -28.37
CA MET A 570 16.81 8.12 -28.70
C MET A 570 17.18 8.68 -30.08
N PHE A 571 18.48 8.66 -30.45
CA PHE A 571 18.91 9.07 -31.79
C PHE A 571 18.45 8.09 -32.89
N LEU A 572 18.45 6.78 -32.63
CA LEU A 572 17.91 5.78 -33.55
C LEU A 572 16.39 5.92 -33.77
N ASP A 573 15.62 6.09 -32.70
CA ASP A 573 14.17 6.32 -32.74
C ASP A 573 13.82 7.63 -33.47
N PHE A 574 14.58 8.71 -33.22
CA PHE A 574 14.41 9.98 -33.92
C PHE A 574 14.77 9.89 -35.40
N ARG A 575 15.84 9.17 -35.75
CA ARG A 575 16.23 8.87 -37.14
C ARG A 575 15.15 8.04 -37.86
N SER A 576 14.56 7.05 -37.20
CA SER A 576 13.42 6.29 -37.72
C SER A 576 12.19 7.19 -37.97
N THR A 577 11.85 8.03 -36.99
CA THR A 577 10.70 8.96 -37.05
C THR A 577 10.86 10.01 -38.16
N THR A 578 12.06 10.55 -38.35
CA THR A 578 12.38 11.51 -39.43
C THR A 578 12.45 10.84 -40.81
N HIS A 579 12.92 9.60 -40.92
CA HIS A 579 12.78 8.81 -42.16
C HIS A 579 11.31 8.54 -42.51
N TRP A 580 10.45 8.29 -41.53
CA TRP A 580 8.99 8.18 -41.75
C TRP A 580 8.39 9.51 -42.23
N PHE A 581 8.72 10.63 -41.58
CA PHE A 581 8.22 11.96 -41.97
C PHE A 581 8.71 12.37 -43.37
N ARG A 582 9.96 12.03 -43.72
CA ARG A 582 10.52 12.18 -45.06
C ARG A 582 9.74 11.34 -46.08
N ARG A 583 9.48 10.05 -45.81
CA ARG A 583 8.64 9.21 -46.68
C ARG A 583 7.23 9.79 -46.87
N PHE A 584 6.61 10.29 -45.81
CA PHE A 584 5.28 10.90 -45.86
C PHE A 584 5.26 12.17 -46.74
N LEU A 585 6.25 13.04 -46.61
CA LEU A 585 6.40 14.22 -47.47
C LEU A 585 6.67 13.83 -48.94
N PHE A 586 7.59 12.90 -49.21
CA PHE A 586 7.87 12.46 -50.59
C PHE A 586 6.70 11.69 -51.23
N GLN A 587 5.88 10.96 -50.46
CA GLN A 587 4.64 10.38 -50.97
C GLN A 587 3.61 11.45 -51.36
N ARG A 588 3.48 12.53 -50.60
CA ARG A 588 2.62 13.67 -50.99
C ARG A 588 3.13 14.41 -52.23
N VAL A 589 4.45 14.59 -52.38
CA VAL A 589 5.03 15.21 -53.58
C VAL A 589 4.80 14.35 -54.83
N ASN A 590 5.00 13.03 -54.74
CA ASN A 590 4.75 12.13 -55.88
C ASN A 590 3.25 11.98 -56.21
N ALA A 591 2.36 12.04 -55.20
CA ALA A 591 0.91 12.08 -55.44
C ALA A 591 0.45 13.40 -56.10
N GLY A 592 1.11 14.52 -55.78
CA GLY A 592 0.87 15.81 -56.47
C GLY A 592 1.38 15.82 -57.92
N ALA A 593 2.44 15.08 -58.23
CA ALA A 593 3.07 15.05 -59.55
C ALA A 593 2.31 14.22 -60.61
N GLN A 594 1.36 13.36 -60.21
CA GLN A 594 0.51 12.60 -61.15
C GLN A 594 -0.89 13.20 -61.36
N GLY A 595 -1.20 14.34 -60.73
CA GLY A 595 -2.51 14.99 -60.83
C GLY A 595 -2.71 15.97 -61.99
N GLY A 596 -1.69 16.18 -62.85
CA GLY A 596 -1.70 17.19 -63.91
C GLY A 596 -1.42 16.63 -65.30
N GLY A 597 -2.41 15.99 -65.92
CA GLY A 597 -2.24 15.31 -67.22
C GLY A 597 -3.54 15.08 -67.99
N SER A 598 -4.08 16.15 -68.59
CA SER A 598 -4.96 16.15 -69.77
C SER A 598 -6.02 15.03 -69.93
N THR A 599 -7.25 15.31 -69.53
CA THR A 599 -8.44 14.66 -70.12
C THR A 599 -8.81 15.32 -71.45
N VAL A 600 -8.54 14.64 -72.56
CA VAL A 600 -9.16 14.95 -73.86
C VAL A 600 -10.15 13.83 -74.19
N ASN A 601 -11.41 14.21 -74.46
CA ASN A 601 -12.49 13.28 -74.76
C ASN A 601 -12.36 12.67 -76.17
N SER A 602 -12.31 11.35 -76.24
CA SER A 602 -12.88 10.58 -77.36
C SER A 602 -13.18 9.14 -76.91
N GLY A 603 -14.45 8.82 -76.68
CA GLY A 603 -14.92 7.43 -76.73
C GLY A 603 -15.46 7.11 -78.14
N PRO A 604 -16.19 5.99 -78.32
CA PRO A 604 -16.24 4.80 -77.46
C PRO A 604 -16.18 3.48 -78.26
N SER A 605 -15.58 2.41 -77.72
CA SER A 605 -16.00 1.03 -78.03
C SER A 605 -15.32 -0.02 -77.15
N GLN A 606 -16.15 -0.87 -76.52
CA GLN A 606 -15.86 -2.23 -76.08
C GLN A 606 -15.33 -3.11 -77.27
N PRO A 607 -14.71 -4.31 -77.07
CA PRO A 607 -15.19 -5.30 -76.08
C PRO A 607 -14.21 -6.31 -75.43
N LEU A 608 -14.77 -7.01 -74.43
CA LEU A 608 -14.65 -8.44 -74.07
C LEU A 608 -13.29 -9.14 -73.92
N SER A 609 -13.14 -9.78 -72.75
CA SER A 609 -12.45 -11.09 -72.46
C SER A 609 -10.98 -11.27 -72.89
N VAL A 610 -10.10 -11.86 -72.08
CA VAL A 610 -10.28 -12.98 -71.12
C VAL A 610 -9.58 -12.67 -69.80
#